data_AF-A0A928E3X7-F1
#
_entry.id   AF-A0A928E3X7-F1
#
_cell.length_a   1.000
_cell.length_b   1.000
_cell.length_c   1.000
_cell.angle_alpha   90.00
_cell.angle_beta   90.00
_cell.angle_gamma   90.00
#
_symmetry.space_group_name_H-M   'P 1'
#
loop_
_entity.id
_entity.type
_entity.pdbx_description
1 polymer ?
#
loop_
_entity_poly.entity_id
_entity_poly.type
_entity_poly.pdbx_seq_one_letter_code
_entity_poly.pdbx_strand_id
1 'polypeptide(L)'
;MLQVSVRTDNRDTQKEITDMLKINSCLYPFLFDLDDMLFYSVRERLLTIANFVFDYVFAFFPKLRLIDIVLSGSICSYTYTQNSDLDIFIVVDDLVKDDNRLNARILDNLSLMLDGQMWKPFVNNHPVDFNIVNVSRYKYMHNTYSILHNRWISKPARLQYTFDEKELYKSYCMFAKNIQTKIASYPKNENKELNKEGINKLKQLLINQKLIAFDAKEKNLLHEYCMIYNTYRIAKRFGLFEECYKYIYEISKNEGEYEQNN
;
A
#
# COMPACT_ATOMS: atom_id res chain seq x y z
N MET A 1 -19.81 -19.45 6.97
CA MET A 1 -19.92 -18.03 7.37
C MET A 1 -18.53 -17.52 7.72
N LEU A 2 -18.05 -16.45 7.07
CA LEU A 2 -16.73 -15.84 7.36
C LEU A 2 -16.64 -15.35 8.81
N GLN A 3 -15.62 -15.82 9.51
CA GLN A 3 -15.16 -15.28 10.79
C GLN A 3 -13.72 -14.83 10.63
N VAL A 4 -13.48 -13.54 10.88
CA VAL A 4 -12.15 -12.95 10.86
C VAL A 4 -11.43 -13.33 12.16
N SER A 5 -10.22 -13.87 12.04
CA SER A 5 -9.42 -14.26 13.18
C SER A 5 -8.83 -13.02 13.86
N VAL A 6 -8.89 -13.02 15.19
CA VAL A 6 -8.15 -12.07 16.02
C VAL A 6 -6.94 -12.79 16.61
N ARG A 7 -5.73 -12.32 16.32
CA ARG A 7 -4.52 -12.91 16.92
C ARG A 7 -4.55 -12.75 18.43
N THR A 8 -4.20 -13.84 19.12
CA THR A 8 -4.14 -13.86 20.59
C THR A 8 -3.05 -12.94 21.10
N ASP A 9 -3.30 -12.31 22.24
CA ASP A 9 -2.33 -11.48 22.93
C ASP A 9 -1.27 -12.38 23.58
N ASN A 10 -0.20 -12.63 22.85
CA ASN A 10 0.91 -13.48 23.28
C ASN A 10 2.25 -12.80 22.95
N ARG A 11 3.35 -13.42 23.38
CA ARG A 11 4.69 -12.84 23.22
C ARG A 11 5.06 -12.58 21.76
N ASP A 12 4.68 -13.46 20.84
CA ASP A 12 5.01 -13.31 19.42
C ASP A 12 4.22 -12.15 18.79
N THR A 13 2.92 -12.06 19.10
CA THR A 13 2.06 -10.94 18.71
C THR A 13 2.63 -9.60 19.21
N GLN A 14 3.00 -9.53 20.50
CA GLN A 14 3.54 -8.30 21.09
C GLN A 14 4.89 -7.92 20.49
N LYS A 15 5.76 -8.90 20.23
CA LYS A 15 7.03 -8.67 19.55
C LYS A 15 6.82 -8.10 18.14
N GLU A 16 5.89 -8.65 17.37
CA GLU A 16 5.59 -8.16 16.02
C GLU A 16 5.05 -6.73 16.01
N ILE A 17 4.25 -6.35 17.02
CA ILE A 17 3.78 -4.98 17.22
C ILE A 17 4.95 -4.06 17.58
N THR A 18 5.79 -4.48 18.52
CA THR A 18 7.00 -3.74 18.94
C THR A 18 7.91 -3.46 17.74
N ASP A 19 8.19 -4.49 16.94
CA ASP A 19 9.03 -4.39 15.74
C ASP A 19 8.42 -3.43 14.70
N MET A 20 7.09 -3.36 14.61
CA MET A 20 6.39 -2.43 13.71
C MET A 20 6.44 -0.98 14.20
N LEU A 21 6.51 -0.74 15.51
CA LEU A 21 6.61 0.59 16.12
C LEU A 21 8.06 1.06 16.32
N LYS A 22 9.04 0.28 15.85
CA LYS A 22 10.43 0.69 15.88
C LYS A 22 10.68 1.91 14.98
N ILE A 23 11.38 2.89 15.53
CA ILE A 23 11.84 4.08 14.81
C ILE A 23 13.36 4.00 14.66
N ASN A 24 13.84 4.07 13.42
CA ASN A 24 15.26 4.00 13.11
C ASN A 24 15.94 5.36 13.35
N SER A 25 17.23 5.33 13.67
CA SER A 25 18.01 6.55 13.93
C SER A 25 18.41 7.30 12.66
N CYS A 26 18.54 6.59 11.54
CA CYS A 26 18.88 7.11 10.21
C CYS A 26 17.94 6.52 9.16
N LEU A 27 17.94 7.12 7.96
CA LEU A 27 17.34 6.50 6.77
C LEU A 27 18.05 5.19 6.42
N TYR A 28 17.44 4.38 5.56
CA TYR A 28 17.93 3.03 5.30
C TYR A 28 19.37 3.06 4.76
N PRO A 29 20.37 2.55 5.51
CA PRO A 29 21.78 2.84 5.25
C PRO A 29 22.36 2.10 4.05
N PHE A 30 21.60 1.19 3.43
CA PHE A 30 21.96 0.52 2.18
C PHE A 30 21.34 1.17 0.95
N LEU A 31 20.59 2.25 1.15
CA LEU A 31 19.88 2.99 0.10
C LEU A 31 20.33 4.46 0.09
N PHE A 32 20.44 5.06 1.28
CA PHE A 32 20.86 6.44 1.47
C PHE A 32 22.25 6.53 2.10
N ASP A 33 23.05 7.50 1.64
CA ASP A 33 24.35 7.85 2.21
C ASP A 33 24.22 8.71 3.47
N LEU A 34 25.34 9.19 3.99
CA LEU A 34 25.40 10.00 5.21
C LEU A 34 24.78 11.40 5.05
N ASP A 35 24.63 11.87 3.81
CA ASP A 35 23.96 13.14 3.49
C ASP A 35 22.46 12.93 3.18
N ASP A 36 21.95 11.72 3.45
CA ASP A 36 20.60 11.25 3.14
C ASP A 36 20.29 11.27 1.63
N MET A 37 21.29 11.07 0.77
CA MET A 37 21.14 11.02 -0.68
C MET A 37 21.21 9.57 -1.17
N LEU A 38 20.49 9.25 -2.26
CA LEU A 38 20.55 7.89 -2.81
C LEU A 38 21.97 7.56 -3.28
N PHE A 39 22.47 6.37 -2.91
CA PHE A 39 23.69 5.85 -3.51
C PHE A 39 23.53 5.76 -5.03
N TYR A 40 24.55 6.21 -5.76
CA TYR A 40 24.54 6.24 -7.22
C TYR A 40 24.17 4.89 -7.84
N SER A 41 24.79 3.79 -7.36
CA SER A 41 24.51 2.44 -7.86
C SER A 41 23.05 2.00 -7.66
N VAL A 42 22.45 2.42 -6.55
CA VAL A 42 21.04 2.13 -6.27
C VAL A 42 20.13 2.96 -7.16
N ARG A 43 20.41 4.26 -7.28
CA ARG A 43 19.66 5.18 -8.15
C ARG A 43 19.63 4.68 -9.61
N GLU A 44 20.77 4.31 -10.17
CA GLU A 44 20.87 3.81 -11.55
C GLU A 44 20.05 2.53 -11.76
N ARG A 45 20.07 1.61 -10.80
CA ARG A 45 19.28 0.39 -10.85
C ARG A 45 17.78 0.69 -10.79
N LEU A 46 17.35 1.59 -9.89
CA LEU A 46 15.95 2.00 -9.79
C LEU A 46 15.48 2.70 -11.07
N LEU A 47 16.31 3.57 -11.67
CA LEU A 47 15.98 4.22 -12.95
C LEU A 47 15.85 3.23 -14.09
N THR A 48 16.74 2.25 -14.19
CA THR A 48 16.67 1.21 -15.23
C THR A 48 15.35 0.45 -15.14
N ILE A 49 14.98 0.04 -13.93
CA ILE A 49 13.73 -0.68 -13.68
C ILE A 49 12.51 0.20 -14.00
N ALA A 50 12.50 1.45 -13.51
CA ALA A 50 11.39 2.38 -13.72
C ALA A 50 11.21 2.76 -15.20
N ASN A 51 12.30 2.96 -15.94
CA ASN A 51 12.26 3.24 -17.37
C ASN A 51 11.71 2.06 -18.16
N PHE A 52 12.10 0.82 -17.82
CA PHE A 52 11.51 -0.36 -18.46
C PHE A 52 9.99 -0.42 -18.30
N VAL A 53 9.49 -0.13 -17.09
CA VAL A 53 8.04 -0.08 -16.82
C VAL A 53 7.39 1.05 -17.61
N PHE A 54 8.00 2.24 -17.63
CA PHE A 54 7.50 3.38 -18.37
C PHE A 54 7.43 3.11 -19.88
N ASP A 55 8.47 2.52 -20.47
CA ASP A 55 8.52 2.17 -21.89
C ASP A 55 7.41 1.16 -22.26
N TYR A 56 7.17 0.18 -21.40
CA TYR A 56 6.08 -0.77 -21.57
C TYR A 56 4.71 -0.07 -21.60
N VAL A 57 4.48 0.88 -20.70
CA VAL A 57 3.24 1.68 -20.66
C VAL A 57 3.13 2.64 -21.83
N PHE A 58 4.24 3.28 -22.19
CA PHE A 58 4.31 4.22 -23.30
C PHE A 58 3.92 3.58 -24.64
N ALA A 59 4.20 2.28 -24.82
CA ALA A 59 3.76 1.52 -25.99
C ALA A 59 2.23 1.51 -26.19
N PHE A 60 1.45 1.57 -25.10
CA PHE A 60 -0.01 1.66 -25.16
C PHE A 60 -0.52 3.11 -25.14
N PHE A 61 0.23 4.02 -24.53
CA PHE A 61 -0.12 5.43 -24.37
C PHE A 61 1.01 6.34 -24.90
N PRO A 62 1.21 6.47 -26.23
CA PRO A 62 2.37 7.14 -26.82
C PRO A 62 2.39 8.67 -26.63
N LYS A 63 1.32 9.24 -26.07
CA LYS A 63 1.24 10.67 -25.69
C LYS A 63 1.51 10.90 -24.20
N LEU A 64 1.76 9.84 -23.43
CA LEU A 64 2.01 9.93 -22.01
C LEU A 64 3.35 10.62 -21.78
N ARG A 65 3.35 11.67 -20.96
CA ARG A 65 4.54 12.45 -20.64
C ARG A 65 5.02 12.08 -19.24
N LEU A 66 6.25 11.59 -19.14
CA LEU A 66 6.93 11.40 -17.85
C LEU A 66 7.20 12.77 -17.20
N ILE A 67 6.81 12.90 -15.94
CA ILE A 67 7.06 14.09 -15.10
C ILE A 67 8.21 13.84 -14.15
N ASP A 68 8.17 12.71 -13.45
CA ASP A 68 9.17 12.33 -12.44
C ASP A 68 9.15 10.82 -12.21
N ILE A 69 10.22 10.31 -11.59
CA ILE A 69 10.30 8.96 -11.05
C ILE A 69 10.69 9.12 -9.59
N VAL A 70 9.81 8.73 -8.68
CA VAL A 70 10.00 8.97 -7.24
C VAL A 70 9.93 7.70 -6.42
N LEU A 71 10.75 7.66 -5.37
CA LEU A 71 10.72 6.65 -4.32
C LEU A 71 9.95 7.21 -3.12
N SER A 72 9.00 6.45 -2.60
CA SER A 72 8.28 6.81 -1.37
C SER A 72 8.09 5.57 -0.49
N GLY A 73 7.16 5.62 0.45
CA GLY A 73 6.87 4.51 1.34
C GLY A 73 7.74 4.45 2.58
N SER A 74 7.76 3.29 3.22
CA SER A 74 8.44 3.11 4.51
C SER A 74 9.96 3.20 4.40
N ILE A 75 10.53 2.77 3.27
CA ILE A 75 11.98 2.81 3.03
C ILE A 75 12.53 4.24 2.94
N CYS A 76 11.68 5.19 2.51
CA CYS A 76 11.96 6.62 2.49
C CYS A 76 11.57 7.32 3.80
N SER A 77 11.37 6.59 4.89
CA SER A 77 11.07 7.16 6.20
C SER A 77 11.94 6.56 7.31
N TYR A 78 11.65 6.89 8.57
CA TYR A 78 12.34 6.27 9.71
C TYR A 78 11.64 5.02 10.23
N THR A 79 10.52 4.61 9.60
CA THR A 79 9.69 3.47 10.04
C THR A 79 9.93 2.19 9.22
N TYR A 80 10.98 2.17 8.39
CA TYR A 80 11.35 0.97 7.62
C TYR A 80 11.68 -0.22 8.51
N THR A 81 11.48 -1.41 7.95
CA THR A 81 11.90 -2.69 8.52
C THR A 81 12.79 -3.42 7.52
N GLN A 82 13.40 -4.53 7.93
CA GLN A 82 14.17 -5.39 7.02
C GLN A 82 13.32 -5.95 5.86
N ASN A 83 12.00 -6.00 6.03
CA ASN A 83 11.06 -6.52 5.05
C ASN A 83 10.35 -5.40 4.26
N SER A 84 10.77 -4.14 4.41
CA SER A 84 10.20 -3.04 3.63
C SER A 84 10.45 -3.25 2.14
N ASP A 85 9.49 -2.87 1.32
CA ASP A 85 9.56 -2.79 -0.14
C ASP A 85 10.16 -1.45 -0.60
N LEU A 86 10.50 -1.38 -1.88
CA LEU A 86 10.84 -0.14 -2.58
C LEU A 86 9.64 0.30 -3.41
N ASP A 87 8.87 1.26 -2.91
CA ASP A 87 7.70 1.80 -3.61
C ASP A 87 8.14 2.86 -4.65
N ILE A 88 8.22 2.45 -5.92
CA ILE A 88 8.50 3.37 -7.04
C ILE A 88 7.18 3.88 -7.61
N PHE A 89 7.10 5.21 -7.75
CA PHE A 89 6.01 5.90 -8.41
C PHE A 89 6.50 6.57 -9.69
N ILE A 90 5.96 6.14 -10.82
CA ILE A 90 6.18 6.77 -12.13
C ILE A 90 5.12 7.85 -12.28
N VAL A 91 5.55 9.11 -12.20
CA VAL A 91 4.65 10.26 -12.23
C VAL A 91 4.50 10.71 -13.66
N VAL A 92 3.26 10.74 -14.13
CA VAL A 92 2.92 11.11 -15.51
C VAL A 92 1.94 12.27 -15.56
N ASP A 93 1.90 12.93 -16.71
CA ASP A 93 0.91 13.96 -16.98
C ASP A 93 -0.49 13.36 -17.15
N ASP A 94 -1.50 14.22 -17.12
CA ASP A 94 -2.89 13.80 -17.33
C ASP A 94 -3.08 13.19 -18.74
N LEU A 95 -3.63 11.97 -18.80
CA LEU A 95 -3.99 11.28 -20.04
C LEU A 95 -5.17 11.97 -20.75
N VAL A 96 -6.17 12.34 -19.96
CA VAL A 96 -7.37 13.08 -20.37
C VAL A 96 -7.38 14.40 -19.63
N LYS A 97 -7.30 15.50 -20.40
CA LYS A 97 -7.26 16.84 -19.85
C LYS A 97 -8.52 17.13 -19.02
N ASP A 98 -8.32 17.72 -17.84
CA ASP A 98 -9.37 18.15 -16.90
C ASP A 98 -10.29 17.03 -16.38
N ASP A 99 -9.93 15.74 -16.55
CA ASP A 99 -10.67 14.60 -16.00
C ASP A 99 -9.81 13.75 -15.05
N ASN A 100 -9.59 14.31 -13.85
CA ASN A 100 -8.84 13.64 -12.79
C ASN A 100 -9.41 12.26 -12.41
N ARG A 101 -10.74 12.09 -12.48
CA ARG A 101 -11.38 10.83 -12.07
C ARG A 101 -11.12 9.74 -13.10
N LEU A 102 -11.23 10.06 -14.39
CA LEU A 102 -10.91 9.12 -15.45
C LEU A 102 -9.41 8.80 -15.47
N ASN A 103 -8.54 9.79 -15.32
CA ASN A 103 -7.09 9.58 -15.22
C ASN A 103 -6.74 8.64 -14.07
N ALA A 104 -7.24 8.92 -12.87
CA ALA A 104 -7.01 8.05 -11.72
C ALA A 104 -7.49 6.62 -11.99
N ARG A 105 -8.69 6.44 -12.56
CA ARG A 105 -9.21 5.10 -12.87
C ARG A 105 -8.37 4.35 -13.91
N ILE A 106 -7.90 5.03 -14.96
CA ILE A 106 -7.06 4.40 -15.99
C ILE A 106 -5.72 3.97 -15.38
N LEU A 107 -5.07 4.86 -14.63
CA LEU A 107 -3.76 4.61 -14.03
C LEU A 107 -3.81 3.58 -12.90
N ASP A 108 -4.87 3.56 -12.10
CA ASP A 108 -5.10 2.53 -11.09
C ASP A 108 -5.28 1.15 -11.74
N ASN A 109 -6.07 1.05 -12.83
CA ASN A 109 -6.23 -0.20 -13.57
C ASN A 109 -4.92 -0.67 -14.21
N LEU A 110 -4.12 0.26 -14.71
CA LEU A 110 -2.80 -0.03 -15.28
C LEU A 110 -1.83 -0.52 -14.21
N SER A 111 -1.82 0.10 -13.03
CA SER A 111 -1.02 -0.35 -11.89
C SER A 111 -1.45 -1.75 -11.44
N LEU A 112 -2.76 -2.03 -11.37
CA LEU A 112 -3.28 -3.37 -11.09
C LEU A 112 -2.85 -4.42 -12.13
N MET A 113 -2.84 -4.04 -13.41
CA MET A 113 -2.38 -4.92 -14.49
C MET A 113 -0.89 -5.22 -14.36
N LEU A 114 -0.06 -4.22 -14.00
CA LEU A 114 1.37 -4.39 -13.74
C LEU A 114 1.62 -5.25 -12.50
N ASP A 115 0.88 -5.04 -11.41
CA ASP A 115 0.94 -5.85 -10.19
C ASP A 115 0.56 -7.31 -10.45
N GLY A 116 -0.36 -7.55 -11.40
CA GLY A 116 -0.75 -8.88 -11.84
C GLY A 116 0.29 -9.60 -12.68
N GLN A 117 1.33 -8.90 -13.16
CA GLN A 117 2.44 -9.55 -13.87
C GLN A 117 3.36 -10.28 -12.89
N MET A 118 3.94 -11.40 -13.33
CA MET A 118 4.85 -12.21 -12.51
C MET A 118 6.25 -11.58 -12.32
N TRP A 119 6.50 -10.38 -12.87
CA TRP A 119 7.79 -9.74 -12.79
C TRP A 119 7.93 -8.92 -11.51
N LYS A 120 8.72 -9.43 -10.56
CA LYS A 120 9.03 -8.77 -9.28
C LYS A 120 10.54 -8.56 -9.15
N PRO A 121 11.07 -7.43 -9.62
CA PRO A 121 12.49 -7.16 -9.52
C PRO A 121 12.87 -6.81 -8.08
N PHE A 122 14.14 -7.01 -7.77
CA PHE A 122 14.72 -6.72 -6.47
C PHE A 122 15.86 -5.72 -6.59
N VAL A 123 16.05 -4.90 -5.56
CA VAL A 123 17.24 -4.07 -5.36
C VAL A 123 17.69 -4.23 -3.91
N ASN A 124 18.95 -4.63 -3.69
CA ASN A 124 19.51 -4.88 -2.36
C ASN A 124 18.63 -5.79 -1.48
N ASN A 125 18.07 -6.87 -2.08
CA ASN A 125 17.14 -7.83 -1.45
C ASN A 125 15.76 -7.28 -1.07
N HIS A 126 15.44 -6.05 -1.44
CA HIS A 126 14.09 -5.51 -1.31
C HIS A 126 13.32 -5.70 -2.61
N PRO A 127 12.08 -6.22 -2.54
CA PRO A 127 11.20 -6.22 -3.70
C PRO A 127 10.88 -4.78 -4.10
N VAL A 128 10.72 -4.54 -5.39
CA VAL A 128 10.31 -3.26 -5.94
C VAL A 128 8.85 -3.36 -6.38
N ASP A 129 8.03 -2.47 -5.84
CA ASP A 129 6.63 -2.32 -6.22
C ASP A 129 6.47 -1.05 -7.08
N PHE A 130 5.62 -1.11 -8.11
CA PHE A 130 5.45 -0.03 -9.07
C PHE A 130 4.04 0.52 -9.04
N ASN A 131 3.95 1.83 -9.07
CA ASN A 131 2.68 2.53 -9.23
C ASN A 131 2.84 3.58 -10.33
N ILE A 132 1.84 3.72 -11.18
CA ILE A 132 1.78 4.83 -12.13
C ILE A 132 0.74 5.80 -11.61
N VAL A 133 1.15 7.04 -11.41
CA VAL A 133 0.31 8.07 -10.79
C VAL A 133 0.32 9.33 -11.61
N ASN A 134 -0.79 10.04 -11.63
CA ASN A 134 -0.85 11.34 -12.28
C ASN A 134 -0.28 12.44 -11.38
N VAL A 135 0.08 13.56 -12.01
CA VAL A 135 0.68 14.73 -11.36
C VAL A 135 -0.17 15.31 -10.21
N SER A 136 -1.50 15.14 -10.21
CA SER A 136 -2.33 15.66 -9.13
C SER A 136 -2.16 14.87 -7.83
N ARG A 137 -1.97 13.54 -7.90
CA ARG A 137 -1.63 12.70 -6.74
C ARG A 137 -0.21 12.96 -6.22
N TYR A 138 0.74 13.19 -7.13
CA TYR A 138 2.14 13.49 -6.78
C TYR A 138 2.29 14.64 -5.78
N LYS A 139 1.45 15.68 -5.89
CA LYS A 139 1.47 16.85 -4.99
C LYS A 139 1.20 16.55 -3.52
N TYR A 140 0.54 15.42 -3.23
CA TYR A 140 0.16 15.04 -1.87
C TYR A 140 1.03 13.90 -1.31
N MET A 141 2.05 13.46 -2.05
CA MET A 141 2.94 12.39 -1.60
C MET A 141 3.97 12.91 -0.60
N HIS A 142 4.01 12.28 0.57
CA HIS A 142 4.99 12.54 1.63
C HIS A 142 6.15 11.55 1.59
N ASN A 143 7.27 11.91 2.23
CA ASN A 143 8.46 11.05 2.32
C ASN A 143 8.92 10.61 0.92
N THR A 144 9.12 11.58 0.04
CA THR A 144 9.25 11.38 -1.40
C THR A 144 10.61 11.85 -1.87
N TYR A 145 11.39 10.95 -2.45
CA TYR A 145 12.68 11.23 -3.09
C TYR A 145 12.53 11.14 -4.61
N SER A 146 12.85 12.20 -5.35
CA SER A 146 12.94 12.12 -6.81
C SER A 146 14.22 11.40 -7.20
N ILE A 147 14.05 10.19 -7.71
CA ILE A 147 15.13 9.38 -8.27
C ILE A 147 15.63 10.07 -9.55
N LEU A 148 14.71 10.54 -10.40
CA LEU A 148 15.04 11.20 -11.66
C LEU A 148 15.91 12.44 -11.44
N HIS A 149 15.49 13.33 -10.54
CA HIS A 149 16.18 14.60 -10.27
C HIS A 149 17.21 14.52 -9.13
N ASN A 150 17.39 13.34 -8.55
CA ASN A 150 18.30 13.08 -7.43
C ASN A 150 18.15 14.07 -6.26
N ARG A 151 16.93 14.26 -5.76
CA ARG A 151 16.66 15.18 -4.65
C ARG A 151 15.41 14.79 -3.86
N TRP A 152 15.38 15.17 -2.60
CA TRP A 152 14.15 15.13 -1.82
C TRP A 152 13.10 16.10 -2.37
N ILE A 153 11.90 15.59 -2.60
CA ILE A 153 10.70 16.38 -2.86
C ILE A 153 10.03 16.68 -1.51
N SER A 154 9.99 15.69 -0.63
CA SER A 154 9.55 15.81 0.76
C SER A 154 10.44 14.91 1.62
N LYS A 155 11.35 15.52 2.39
CA LYS A 155 12.24 14.78 3.29
C LYS A 155 11.44 14.32 4.53
N PRO A 156 11.59 13.06 4.99
CA PRO A 156 10.82 12.55 6.12
C PRO A 156 11.21 13.23 7.43
N ALA A 157 10.21 13.39 8.31
CA ALA A 157 10.42 13.78 9.69
C ALA A 157 10.48 12.54 10.59
N ARG A 158 11.44 12.51 11.52
CA ARG A 158 11.50 11.49 12.56
C ARG A 158 10.62 11.91 13.73
N LEU A 159 9.44 11.30 13.84
CA LEU A 159 8.48 11.56 14.92
C LEU A 159 8.45 10.39 15.90
N GLN A 160 7.74 10.57 17.01
CA GLN A 160 7.44 9.51 17.97
C GLN A 160 5.98 9.10 17.83
N TYR A 161 5.70 7.81 18.06
CA TYR A 161 4.32 7.36 18.21
C TYR A 161 3.72 7.95 19.49
N THR A 162 2.44 8.32 19.42
CA THR A 162 1.69 8.85 20.57
C THR A 162 0.96 7.75 21.33
N PHE A 163 1.30 6.49 21.06
CA PHE A 163 0.66 5.32 21.62
C PHE A 163 1.66 4.17 21.74
N ASP A 164 1.37 3.22 22.63
CA ASP A 164 2.20 2.04 22.87
C ASP A 164 1.67 0.76 22.19
N GLU A 165 2.38 -0.36 22.37
CA GLU A 165 2.03 -1.65 21.78
C GLU A 165 0.66 -2.17 22.26
N LYS A 166 0.32 -1.91 23.53
CA LYS A 166 -0.95 -2.35 24.14
C LYS A 166 -2.12 -1.57 23.56
N GLU A 167 -1.96 -0.26 23.38
CA GLU A 167 -2.95 0.61 22.76
C GLU A 167 -3.17 0.24 21.29
N LEU A 168 -2.09 -0.03 20.54
CA LEU A 168 -2.21 -0.49 19.15
C LEU A 168 -2.90 -1.86 19.07
N TYR A 169 -2.54 -2.82 19.93
CA TYR A 169 -3.21 -4.12 19.99
C TYR A 169 -4.70 -3.98 20.29
N LYS A 170 -5.06 -3.15 21.27
CA LYS A 170 -6.46 -2.86 21.61
C LYS A 170 -7.19 -2.24 20.42
N SER A 171 -6.57 -1.29 19.72
CA SER A 171 -7.16 -0.69 18.52
C SER A 171 -7.36 -1.72 17.40
N TYR A 172 -6.42 -2.65 17.22
CA TYR A 172 -6.54 -3.77 16.27
C TYR A 172 -7.73 -4.68 16.63
N CYS A 173 -7.86 -5.09 17.89
CA CYS A 173 -8.97 -5.93 18.34
C CYS A 173 -10.33 -5.27 18.11
N MET A 174 -10.44 -3.97 18.41
CA MET A 174 -11.65 -3.19 18.13
C MET A 174 -11.93 -3.09 16.63
N PHE A 175 -10.89 -2.85 15.82
CA PHE A 175 -11.00 -2.81 14.37
C PHE A 175 -11.52 -4.15 13.81
N ALA A 176 -10.91 -5.27 14.21
CA ALA A 176 -11.32 -6.60 13.77
C ALA A 176 -12.77 -6.92 14.18
N LYS A 177 -13.16 -6.58 15.41
CA LYS A 177 -14.55 -6.74 15.88
C LYS A 177 -15.54 -5.91 15.06
N ASN A 178 -15.17 -4.69 14.68
CA ASN A 178 -16.01 -3.83 13.85
C ASN A 178 -16.18 -4.40 12.43
N ILE A 179 -15.10 -4.93 11.85
CA ILE A 179 -15.17 -5.64 10.56
C ILE A 179 -16.07 -6.87 10.67
N GLN A 180 -15.90 -7.70 11.69
CA GLN A 180 -16.72 -8.89 11.92
C GLN A 180 -18.21 -8.54 12.08
N THR A 181 -18.51 -7.49 12.84
CA THR A 181 -19.89 -7.00 13.04
C THR A 181 -20.53 -6.57 11.72
N LYS A 182 -19.78 -5.86 10.87
CA LYS A 182 -20.27 -5.46 9.53
C LYS A 182 -20.51 -6.67 8.65
N ILE A 183 -19.57 -7.62 8.58
CA ILE A 183 -19.72 -8.88 7.81
C ILE A 183 -20.96 -9.68 8.28
N ALA A 184 -21.18 -9.76 9.59
CA ALA A 184 -22.34 -10.45 10.15
C ALA A 184 -23.67 -9.83 9.70
N SER A 185 -23.72 -8.51 9.48
CA SER A 185 -24.90 -7.79 8.98
C SER A 185 -25.16 -7.90 7.48
N TYR A 186 -24.17 -8.37 6.70
CA TYR A 186 -24.30 -8.40 5.24
C TYR A 186 -25.22 -9.53 4.75
N PRO A 187 -25.90 -9.33 3.59
CA PRO A 187 -26.83 -10.32 3.02
C PRO A 187 -26.16 -11.68 2.77
N LYS A 188 -26.91 -12.75 3.04
CA LYS A 188 -26.45 -14.14 2.96
C LYS A 188 -27.39 -15.01 2.14
N ASN A 189 -26.86 -16.08 1.58
CA ASN A 189 -27.63 -17.16 0.98
C ASN A 189 -28.19 -18.12 2.08
N GLU A 190 -28.92 -19.14 1.66
CA GLU A 190 -29.53 -20.15 2.55
C GLU A 190 -28.47 -20.92 3.37
N ASN A 191 -27.26 -21.07 2.83
CA ASN A 191 -26.12 -21.70 3.50
C ASN A 191 -25.39 -20.77 4.49
N LYS A 192 -25.92 -19.57 4.75
CA LYS A 192 -25.33 -18.54 5.63
C LYS A 192 -23.97 -18.02 5.14
N GLU A 193 -23.68 -18.14 3.86
CA GLU A 193 -22.55 -17.52 3.18
C GLU A 193 -22.99 -16.19 2.58
N LEU A 194 -22.04 -15.28 2.32
CA LEU A 194 -22.36 -14.00 1.70
C LEU A 194 -22.82 -14.25 0.27
N ASN A 195 -23.98 -13.70 -0.10
CA ASN A 195 -24.41 -13.69 -1.51
C ASN A 195 -23.64 -12.61 -2.30
N LYS A 196 -23.90 -12.49 -3.61
CA LYS A 196 -23.28 -11.48 -4.49
C LYS A 196 -23.33 -10.04 -3.93
N GLU A 197 -24.44 -9.62 -3.34
CA GLU A 197 -24.56 -8.30 -2.70
C GLU A 197 -23.66 -8.19 -1.46
N GLY A 198 -23.65 -9.22 -0.61
CA GLY A 198 -22.77 -9.31 0.56
C GLY A 198 -21.29 -9.28 0.21
N ILE A 199 -20.88 -9.98 -0.85
CA ILE A 199 -19.51 -9.97 -1.38
C ILE A 199 -19.13 -8.58 -1.88
N ASN A 200 -20.01 -7.90 -2.62
CA ASN A 200 -19.77 -6.53 -3.06
C ASN A 200 -19.63 -5.56 -1.88
N LYS A 201 -20.48 -5.69 -0.85
CA LYS A 201 -20.37 -4.92 0.39
C LYS A 201 -19.05 -5.18 1.12
N LEU A 202 -18.59 -6.43 1.17
CA LEU A 202 -17.29 -6.78 1.75
C LEU A 202 -16.13 -6.16 0.95
N LYS A 203 -16.12 -6.30 -0.38
CA LYS A 203 -15.12 -5.66 -1.25
C LYS A 203 -15.04 -4.15 -0.99
N GLN A 204 -16.18 -3.47 -0.97
CA GLN A 204 -16.26 -2.03 -0.69
C GLN A 204 -15.80 -1.68 0.72
N LEU A 205 -16.13 -2.50 1.73
CA LEU A 205 -15.64 -2.30 3.09
C LEU A 205 -14.11 -2.32 3.15
N LEU A 206 -13.47 -3.32 2.54
CA LEU A 206 -12.01 -3.47 2.55
C LEU A 206 -11.32 -2.29 1.84
N ILE A 207 -11.84 -1.88 0.67
CA ILE A 207 -11.38 -0.70 -0.07
C ILE A 207 -11.49 0.55 0.81
N ASN A 208 -12.65 0.76 1.43
CA ASN A 208 -12.87 1.93 2.28
C ASN A 208 -11.94 1.97 3.50
N GLN A 209 -11.63 0.82 4.12
CA GLN A 209 -10.66 0.78 5.22
C GLN A 209 -9.26 1.18 4.76
N LYS A 210 -8.83 0.73 3.57
CA LYS A 210 -7.57 1.17 2.97
C LYS A 210 -7.59 2.69 2.75
N LEU A 211 -8.64 3.22 2.11
CA LEU A 211 -8.74 4.65 1.83
C LEU A 211 -8.70 5.50 3.11
N ILE A 212 -9.42 5.11 4.17
CA ILE A 212 -9.39 5.80 5.47
C ILE A 212 -7.98 5.82 6.06
N ALA A 213 -7.26 4.70 6.00
CA ALA A 213 -5.92 4.60 6.55
C ALA A 213 -4.91 5.47 5.78
N PHE A 214 -4.98 5.46 4.44
CA PHE A 214 -4.09 6.28 3.60
C PHE A 214 -4.42 7.77 3.70
N ASP A 215 -5.71 8.14 3.75
CA ASP A 215 -6.14 9.52 3.98
C ASP A 215 -5.63 10.05 5.33
N ALA A 216 -5.71 9.22 6.38
CA ALA A 216 -5.15 9.55 7.69
C ALA A 216 -3.62 9.71 7.63
N LYS A 217 -2.91 8.83 6.91
CA LYS A 217 -1.45 8.97 6.70
C LYS A 217 -1.08 10.28 6.00
N GLU A 218 -1.86 10.71 5.02
CA GLU A 218 -1.54 11.91 4.23
C GLU A 218 -1.93 13.20 4.95
N LYS A 219 -3.12 13.24 5.57
CA LYS A 219 -3.69 14.48 6.11
C LYS A 219 -3.43 14.73 7.59
N ASN A 220 -3.07 13.71 8.36
CA ASN A 220 -2.79 13.87 9.79
C ASN A 220 -1.40 14.51 9.99
N LEU A 221 -1.26 15.38 11.00
CA LEU A 221 0.02 16.00 11.37
C LEU A 221 1.09 14.97 11.77
N LEU A 222 0.67 13.81 12.27
CA LEU A 222 1.55 12.69 12.60
C LEU A 222 1.86 11.80 11.40
N HIS A 223 1.25 12.04 10.24
CA HIS A 223 1.43 11.25 9.02
C HIS A 223 1.38 9.72 9.27
N GLU A 224 2.47 9.00 8.93
CA GLU A 224 2.61 7.56 9.13
C GLU A 224 2.65 7.11 10.60
N TYR A 225 2.79 8.04 11.54
CA TYR A 225 2.84 7.78 12.98
C TYR A 225 1.46 7.82 13.64
N CYS A 226 0.39 8.11 12.90
CA CYS A 226 -0.96 8.15 13.47
C CYS A 226 -1.53 6.75 13.78
N MET A 227 -2.38 6.66 14.81
CA MET A 227 -3.01 5.40 15.25
C MET A 227 -3.83 4.75 14.12
N ILE A 228 -4.63 5.53 13.38
CA ILE A 228 -5.52 4.99 12.34
C ILE A 228 -4.75 4.21 11.28
N TYR A 229 -3.64 4.77 10.78
CA TYR A 229 -2.80 4.11 9.79
C TYR A 229 -2.13 2.86 10.34
N ASN A 230 -1.62 2.92 11.58
CA ASN A 230 -0.94 1.77 12.18
C ASN A 230 -1.91 0.65 12.57
N THR A 231 -3.15 0.95 12.97
CA THR A 231 -4.21 -0.05 13.17
C THR A 231 -4.52 -0.80 11.87
N TYR A 232 -4.58 -0.10 10.74
CA TYR A 232 -4.73 -0.75 9.44
C TYR A 232 -3.52 -1.62 9.06
N ARG A 233 -2.30 -1.10 9.25
CA ARG A 233 -1.05 -1.85 8.96
C ARG A 233 -0.96 -3.14 9.76
N ILE A 234 -1.21 -3.09 11.07
CA ILE A 234 -1.13 -4.28 11.92
C ILE A 234 -2.25 -5.28 11.58
N ALA A 235 -3.46 -4.81 11.25
CA ALA A 235 -4.54 -5.69 10.79
C ALA A 235 -4.17 -6.41 9.48
N LYS A 236 -3.56 -5.71 8.52
CA LYS A 236 -3.02 -6.32 7.29
C LYS A 236 -1.96 -7.36 7.62
N ARG A 237 -1.00 -7.01 8.47
CA ARG A 237 0.12 -7.87 8.87
C ARG A 237 -0.35 -9.14 9.61
N PHE A 238 -1.39 -9.04 10.42
CA PHE A 238 -1.99 -10.18 11.11
C PHE A 238 -2.92 -11.04 10.25
N GLY A 239 -3.08 -10.73 8.96
CA GLY A 239 -3.79 -11.57 8.00
C GLY A 239 -5.30 -11.28 7.86
N LEU A 240 -5.84 -10.28 8.58
CA LEU A 240 -7.28 -9.98 8.56
C LEU A 240 -7.82 -9.75 7.14
N PHE A 241 -7.08 -8.96 6.36
CA PHE A 241 -7.47 -8.66 4.98
C PHE A 241 -7.29 -9.86 4.06
N GLU A 242 -6.22 -10.63 4.26
CA GLU A 242 -5.94 -11.84 3.49
C GLU A 242 -7.05 -12.89 3.66
N GLU A 243 -7.53 -13.12 4.89
CA GLU A 243 -8.66 -13.99 5.16
C GLU A 243 -9.92 -13.55 4.41
N CYS A 244 -10.21 -12.24 4.41
CA CYS A 244 -11.37 -11.71 3.69
C CYS A 244 -11.24 -11.89 2.17
N TYR A 245 -10.05 -11.66 1.60
CA TYR A 245 -9.81 -11.83 0.17
C TYR A 245 -9.86 -13.31 -0.25
N LYS A 246 -9.31 -14.23 0.56
CA LYS A 246 -9.43 -15.67 0.33
C LYS A 246 -10.89 -16.11 0.30
N TYR A 247 -11.68 -15.66 1.28
CA TYR A 247 -13.10 -15.96 1.31
C TYR A 247 -13.86 -15.40 0.10
N ILE A 248 -13.57 -14.16 -0.32
CA ILE A 248 -14.16 -13.60 -1.54
C ILE A 248 -13.84 -14.47 -2.76
N TYR A 249 -12.58 -14.89 -2.89
CA TYR A 249 -12.13 -15.72 -4.00
C TYR A 249 -12.84 -17.08 -4.03
N GLU A 250 -12.94 -17.76 -2.88
CA GLU A 250 -13.61 -19.06 -2.75
C GLU A 250 -15.08 -18.99 -3.15
N ILE A 251 -15.82 -17.97 -2.68
CA ILE A 251 -17.24 -17.81 -3.03
C ILE A 251 -17.40 -17.49 -4.53
N SER A 252 -16.60 -16.56 -5.08
CA SER A 252 -16.67 -16.21 -6.51
C SER A 252 -16.31 -17.38 -7.44
N LYS A 253 -15.43 -18.28 -7.00
CA LYS A 253 -15.09 -19.50 -7.74
C LYS A 253 -16.27 -20.49 -7.76
N ASN A 254 -16.95 -20.67 -6.63
CA ASN A 254 -18.08 -21.59 -6.50
C ASN A 254 -19.32 -21.12 -7.28
N GLU A 255 -19.48 -19.81 -7.48
CA GLU A 255 -20.55 -19.23 -8.30
C GLU A 255 -20.25 -19.23 -9.82
N GLY A 256 -19.10 -19.75 -10.26
CA GLY A 256 -18.75 -19.85 -11.69
C GLY A 256 -18.30 -18.55 -12.35
N GLU A 257 -17.96 -17.50 -11.58
CA GLU A 257 -17.64 -16.16 -12.12
C GLU A 257 -16.17 -15.98 -12.57
N TYR A 258 -15.33 -17.03 -12.59
CA TYR A 258 -13.88 -16.91 -12.89
C TYR A 258 -13.40 -17.46 -14.25
N GLU A 259 -14.30 -17.88 -15.15
CA GLU A 259 -13.91 -18.32 -16.50
C GLU A 259 -13.92 -17.22 -17.58
N GLN A 260 -14.09 -15.94 -17.24
CA GLN A 260 -14.28 -14.90 -18.26
C GLN A 260 -13.38 -13.66 -18.24
N ASN A 261 -12.25 -13.63 -17.52
CA ASN A 261 -11.25 -12.57 -17.73
C ASN A 261 -9.82 -13.03 -17.36
N ASN A 262 -9.21 -13.86 -18.20
CA ASN A 262 -7.76 -14.01 -18.30
C ASN A 262 -7.29 -13.30 -19.58
#